data_AF-A0A2N2IVP1-F1
#
_entry.id   AF-A0A2N2IVP1-F1
#
_cell.length_a   1.000
_cell.length_b   1.000
_cell.length_c   1.000
_cell.angle_alpha   90.00
_cell.angle_beta   90.00
_cell.angle_gamma   90.00
#
_symmetry.space_group_name_H-M   'P 1'
#
loop_
_entity.id
_entity.type
_entity.pdbx_description
1 polymer ?
#
loop_
_entity_poly.entity_id
_entity_poly.type
_entity_poly.pdbx_seq_one_letter_code
_entity_poly.pdbx_strand_id
1 'polypeptide(L)'
;MGFVLDKLSNEIDGVVNAATKLTQDSGANPPHFGLVPFVDNHVIDLGGAENNGAVHLDGNSLRNAFQFHRNTFTTPNRNPGDGPNGLTMQNPICEENALDALHATALDFPWRPNATRIIILASDDTFLERPDNYGDRDNDGLTDKTDYPREGDYPALWTVPETVEALKTAKVRLFAFTARGDAAQQCGTGRRLLWEARAAGWSAPYF
;
A
#
# COMPACT_ATOMS: atom_id res chain seq x y z
N MET A 1 8.01 -3.15 -10.31
CA MET A 1 6.53 -3.26 -10.13
C MET A 1 5.63 -3.40 -11.37
N GLY A 2 5.91 -2.81 -12.56
CA GLY A 2 4.96 -2.81 -13.69
C GLY A 2 4.40 -4.18 -14.13
N PHE A 3 5.23 -5.24 -14.12
CA PHE A 3 4.80 -6.60 -14.45
C PHE A 3 3.85 -7.23 -13.41
N VAL A 4 3.94 -6.82 -12.13
CA VAL A 4 3.05 -7.29 -11.05
C VAL A 4 1.67 -6.70 -11.27
N LEU A 5 1.58 -5.41 -11.60
CA LEU A 5 0.30 -4.77 -11.94
C LEU A 5 -0.31 -5.35 -13.21
N ASP A 6 0.49 -5.71 -14.22
CA ASP A 6 0.02 -6.43 -15.42
C ASP A 6 -0.55 -7.81 -15.07
N LYS A 7 0.18 -8.62 -14.30
CA LYS A 7 -0.31 -9.94 -13.89
C LYS A 7 -1.54 -9.84 -12.99
N LEU A 8 -1.54 -8.94 -12.01
CA LEU A 8 -2.70 -8.69 -11.16
C LEU A 8 -3.89 -8.24 -12.00
N SER A 9 -3.73 -7.29 -12.94
CA SER A 9 -4.81 -6.85 -13.82
C SER A 9 -5.36 -7.99 -14.68
N ASN A 10 -4.51 -8.89 -15.17
CA ASN A 10 -4.90 -10.04 -15.99
C ASN A 10 -5.52 -11.18 -15.18
N GLU A 11 -5.14 -11.36 -13.91
CA GLU A 11 -5.60 -12.45 -13.05
C GLU A 11 -6.67 -12.01 -12.03
N ILE A 12 -7.01 -10.72 -11.96
CA ILE A 12 -7.99 -10.19 -11.00
C ILE A 12 -9.37 -10.83 -11.19
N ASP A 13 -9.72 -11.18 -12.44
CA ASP A 13 -10.96 -11.94 -12.71
C ASP A 13 -10.96 -13.29 -12.03
N GLY A 14 -9.81 -13.97 -11.95
CA GLY A 14 -9.68 -15.23 -11.24
C GLY A 14 -10.01 -15.07 -9.75
N VAL A 15 -9.47 -14.03 -9.12
CA VAL A 15 -9.72 -13.72 -7.70
C VAL A 15 -11.18 -13.33 -7.46
N VAL A 16 -11.73 -12.43 -8.29
CA VAL A 16 -13.12 -11.97 -8.17
C VAL A 16 -14.11 -13.11 -8.42
N ASN A 17 -13.87 -13.94 -9.43
CA ASN A 17 -14.73 -15.09 -9.73
C ASN A 17 -14.66 -16.13 -8.61
N ALA A 18 -13.48 -16.41 -8.07
CA ALA A 18 -13.32 -17.34 -6.95
C ALA A 18 -14.03 -16.82 -5.69
N ALA A 19 -13.87 -15.54 -5.34
CA ALA A 19 -14.54 -14.93 -4.20
C ALA A 19 -16.07 -14.91 -4.38
N THR A 20 -16.54 -14.57 -5.59
CA THR A 20 -17.97 -14.57 -5.92
C THR A 20 -18.56 -15.97 -5.78
N LYS A 21 -17.89 -16.99 -6.33
CA LYS A 21 -18.31 -18.39 -6.19
C LYS A 21 -18.41 -18.82 -4.73
N LEU A 22 -17.42 -18.49 -3.90
CA LEU A 22 -17.46 -18.79 -2.46
C LEU A 22 -18.68 -18.16 -1.76
N THR A 23 -19.02 -16.92 -2.10
CA THR A 23 -20.20 -16.25 -1.52
C THR A 23 -21.52 -16.85 -2.04
N GLN A 24 -21.58 -17.25 -3.31
CA GLN A 24 -22.74 -17.93 -3.89
C GLN A 24 -22.98 -19.29 -3.22
N ASP A 25 -21.92 -20.11 -3.10
CA ASP A 25 -22.00 -21.45 -2.51
C ASP A 25 -22.41 -21.41 -1.02
N SER A 26 -22.04 -20.32 -0.31
CA SER A 26 -22.39 -20.13 1.11
C SER A 26 -23.67 -19.34 1.35
N GLY A 27 -24.29 -18.76 0.32
CA GLY A 27 -25.42 -17.83 0.45
C GLY A 27 -25.07 -16.50 1.13
N ALA A 28 -23.78 -16.18 1.23
CA ALA A 28 -23.31 -14.90 1.76
C ALA A 28 -23.49 -13.75 0.74
N ASN A 29 -23.45 -12.52 1.23
CA ASN A 29 -23.48 -11.35 0.35
C ASN A 29 -22.26 -11.34 -0.60
N PRO A 30 -22.40 -10.83 -1.83
CA PRO A 30 -21.29 -10.72 -2.79
C PRO A 30 -20.04 -10.07 -2.18
N PRO A 31 -18.83 -10.45 -2.62
CA PRO A 31 -17.60 -9.87 -2.11
C PRO A 31 -17.48 -8.39 -2.50
N HIS A 32 -16.87 -7.59 -1.62
CA HIS A 32 -16.53 -6.20 -1.87
C HIS A 32 -15.00 -6.10 -1.91
N PHE A 33 -14.47 -5.27 -2.80
CA PHE A 33 -13.04 -5.09 -2.97
C PHE A 33 -12.66 -3.62 -2.81
N GLY A 34 -11.42 -3.38 -2.40
CA GLY A 34 -10.81 -2.05 -2.31
C GLY A 34 -9.40 -2.10 -2.87
N LEU A 35 -8.86 -0.91 -3.17
CA LEU A 35 -7.47 -0.74 -3.60
C LEU A 35 -6.87 0.45 -2.84
N VAL A 36 -5.69 0.25 -2.25
CA VAL A 36 -4.96 1.30 -1.52
C VAL A 36 -3.53 1.32 -2.03
N PRO A 37 -3.21 2.12 -3.06
CA PRO A 37 -1.82 2.27 -3.51
C PRO A 37 -1.05 3.22 -2.59
N PHE A 38 0.24 2.96 -2.48
CA PHE A 38 1.17 3.75 -1.67
C PHE A 38 2.54 3.84 -2.34
N VAL A 39 3.16 5.02 -2.22
CA VAL A 39 4.59 5.34 -2.45
C VAL A 39 4.86 6.61 -1.66
N ASP A 40 5.74 6.58 -0.64
CA ASP A 40 5.96 7.63 0.41
C ASP A 40 4.72 8.10 1.21
N ASN A 41 3.56 8.06 0.59
CA ASN A 41 2.23 8.40 1.05
C ASN A 41 1.23 7.44 0.37
N HIS A 42 -0.01 7.39 0.85
CA HIS A 42 -1.03 6.45 0.38
C HIS A 42 -2.32 7.16 0.00
N VAL A 43 -3.20 6.45 -0.68
CA VAL A 43 -4.57 6.91 -0.95
C VAL A 43 -5.50 5.70 -0.98
N ILE A 44 -6.75 5.87 -0.55
CA ILE A 44 -7.81 4.88 -0.83
C ILE A 44 -8.37 5.19 -2.22
N ASP A 45 -8.36 4.22 -3.13
CA ASP A 45 -8.96 4.41 -4.45
C ASP A 45 -10.46 4.71 -4.33
N LEU A 46 -10.94 5.69 -5.09
CA LEU A 46 -12.34 6.11 -5.12
C LEU A 46 -13.01 5.85 -6.49
N GLY A 47 -12.48 4.93 -7.29
CA GLY A 47 -12.99 4.56 -8.63
C GLY A 47 -14.08 3.47 -8.61
N GLY A 48 -14.49 3.03 -7.43
CA GLY A 48 -15.54 2.04 -7.21
C GLY A 48 -16.97 2.58 -7.33
N ALA A 49 -17.94 1.69 -7.11
CA ALA A 49 -19.37 1.98 -7.29
C ALA A 49 -20.10 2.32 -5.98
N GLU A 50 -19.54 1.93 -4.82
CA GLU A 50 -20.19 2.09 -3.52
C GLU A 50 -19.30 2.83 -2.51
N ASN A 51 -19.91 3.27 -1.40
CA ASN A 51 -19.23 3.95 -0.29
C ASN A 51 -18.37 5.13 -0.77
N ASN A 52 -18.99 6.06 -1.50
CA ASN A 52 -18.33 7.23 -2.09
C ASN A 52 -17.17 6.87 -3.03
N GLY A 53 -17.26 5.71 -3.68
CA GLY A 53 -16.26 5.23 -4.64
C GLY A 53 -15.21 4.31 -4.03
N ALA A 54 -15.14 4.15 -2.70
CA ALA A 54 -14.11 3.31 -2.08
C ALA A 54 -14.26 1.80 -2.37
N VAL A 55 -15.43 1.35 -2.81
CA VAL A 55 -15.75 -0.08 -2.97
C VAL A 55 -15.99 -0.46 -4.43
N HIS A 56 -15.18 -1.41 -4.91
CA HIS A 56 -15.35 -2.09 -6.20
C HIS A 56 -16.18 -3.37 -6.03
N LEU A 57 -17.09 -3.61 -6.98
CA LEU A 57 -18.03 -4.73 -6.94
C LEU A 57 -17.69 -5.85 -7.94
N ASP A 58 -16.78 -5.60 -8.88
CA ASP A 58 -16.45 -6.55 -9.94
C ASP A 58 -14.99 -6.40 -10.41
N GLY A 59 -14.55 -7.35 -11.25
CA GLY A 59 -13.20 -7.33 -11.82
C GLY A 59 -12.95 -6.17 -12.78
N ASN A 60 -14.00 -5.65 -13.42
CA ASN A 60 -13.85 -4.55 -14.38
C ASN A 60 -13.52 -3.22 -13.70
N SER A 61 -14.22 -2.90 -12.62
CA SER A 61 -13.95 -1.73 -11.79
C SER A 61 -12.57 -1.79 -11.15
N LEU A 62 -12.13 -2.97 -10.68
CA LEU A 62 -10.74 -3.15 -10.20
C LEU A 62 -9.70 -3.00 -11.31
N ARG A 63 -9.92 -3.56 -12.50
CA ARG A 63 -9.00 -3.37 -13.64
C ARG A 63 -8.85 -1.91 -14.00
N ASN A 64 -9.95 -1.18 -14.05
CA ASN A 64 -9.94 0.25 -14.34
C ASN A 64 -9.15 1.01 -13.27
N ALA A 65 -9.33 0.67 -11.98
CA ALA A 65 -8.55 1.25 -10.91
C ALA A 65 -7.04 0.95 -11.04
N PHE A 66 -6.65 -0.30 -11.30
CA PHE A 66 -5.25 -0.66 -11.55
C PHE A 66 -4.65 0.09 -12.75
N GLN A 67 -5.38 0.20 -13.86
CA GLN A 67 -4.94 0.92 -15.04
C GLN A 67 -4.80 2.43 -14.75
N PHE A 68 -5.76 3.01 -14.04
CA PHE A 68 -5.69 4.40 -13.60
C PHE A 68 -4.44 4.64 -12.77
N HIS A 69 -4.20 3.83 -11.73
CA HIS A 69 -3.04 4.01 -10.86
C HIS A 69 -1.72 3.81 -11.57
N ARG A 70 -1.65 2.82 -12.47
CA ARG A 70 -0.47 2.61 -13.31
C ARG A 70 -0.16 3.82 -14.19
N ASN A 71 -1.17 4.35 -14.87
CA ASN A 71 -0.98 5.41 -15.85
C ASN A 71 -0.76 6.78 -15.19
N THR A 72 -1.37 6.98 -14.02
CA THR A 72 -1.33 8.26 -13.30
C THR A 72 -0.18 8.36 -12.31
N PHE A 73 0.17 7.28 -11.61
CA PHE A 73 1.16 7.32 -10.53
C PHE A 73 2.39 6.50 -10.84
N THR A 74 2.24 5.21 -11.18
CA THR A 74 3.41 4.32 -11.36
C THR A 74 4.27 4.70 -12.57
N THR A 75 3.67 4.90 -13.73
CA THR A 75 4.40 5.21 -14.98
C THR A 75 5.06 6.59 -14.92
N PRO A 76 4.38 7.64 -14.44
CA PRO A 76 4.96 8.98 -14.33
C PRO A 76 5.78 9.17 -13.05
N ASN A 77 5.88 8.14 -12.19
CA ASN A 77 6.61 8.16 -10.93
C ASN A 77 6.12 9.26 -9.96
N ARG A 78 4.82 9.23 -9.65
CA ARG A 78 4.16 10.16 -8.70
C ARG A 78 3.71 9.42 -7.44
N ASN A 79 3.71 10.15 -6.33
CA ASN A 79 3.15 9.67 -5.07
C ASN A 79 1.61 9.68 -5.13
N PRO A 80 0.93 8.55 -4.87
CA PRO A 80 -0.53 8.46 -4.95
C PRO A 80 -1.27 9.45 -4.05
N GLY A 81 -0.76 9.68 -2.83
CA GLY A 81 -1.36 10.57 -1.85
C GLY A 81 -1.32 12.06 -2.22
N ASP A 82 -0.48 12.47 -3.17
CA ASP A 82 -0.42 13.85 -3.69
C ASP A 82 -1.49 14.13 -4.75
N GLY A 83 -2.17 13.08 -5.23
CA GLY A 83 -3.15 13.16 -6.31
C GLY A 83 -2.53 13.26 -7.72
N PRO A 84 -3.36 13.27 -8.78
CA PRO A 84 -2.93 13.09 -10.17
C PRO A 84 -2.02 14.21 -10.70
N ASN A 85 -2.00 15.36 -10.03
CA ASN A 85 -1.16 16.52 -10.37
C ASN A 85 0.09 16.60 -9.48
N GLY A 86 0.35 15.57 -8.66
CA GLY A 86 1.56 15.45 -7.86
C GLY A 86 2.84 15.46 -8.69
N LEU A 87 3.97 15.64 -8.01
CA LEU A 87 5.28 15.73 -8.66
C LEU A 87 5.70 14.36 -9.22
N THR A 88 6.45 14.38 -10.32
CA THR A 88 6.93 13.20 -11.06
C THR A 88 8.36 12.85 -10.67
N MET A 89 8.61 12.61 -9.38
CA MET A 89 9.94 12.38 -8.84
C MET A 89 9.91 11.33 -7.73
N GLN A 90 10.72 10.27 -7.88
CA GLN A 90 10.88 9.25 -6.85
C GLN A 90 11.54 9.80 -5.60
N ASN A 91 11.26 9.16 -4.48
CA ASN A 91 12.09 9.26 -3.30
C ASN A 91 13.47 8.59 -3.52
N PRO A 92 14.58 9.17 -3.05
CA PRO A 92 15.89 8.49 -3.00
C PRO A 92 16.00 7.40 -1.93
N ILE A 93 15.02 7.28 -1.01
CA ILE A 93 14.93 6.12 -0.10
C ILE A 93 14.04 5.03 -0.70
N CYS A 94 14.23 3.79 -0.23
CA CYS A 94 13.46 2.64 -0.72
C CYS A 94 12.51 2.10 0.35
N GLU A 95 12.40 2.77 1.49
CA GLU A 95 11.37 2.51 2.44
C GLU A 95 10.08 3.17 1.95
N GLU A 96 8.99 2.42 1.91
CA GLU A 96 7.71 2.84 1.36
C GLU A 96 6.63 2.89 2.44
N ASN A 97 5.56 3.66 2.19
CA ASN A 97 4.55 3.94 3.21
C ASN A 97 3.47 2.86 3.40
N ALA A 98 3.92 1.59 3.44
CA ALA A 98 3.04 0.44 3.63
C ALA A 98 2.38 0.43 5.01
N LEU A 99 3.06 0.92 6.05
CA LEU A 99 2.56 0.89 7.42
C LEU A 99 1.38 1.84 7.62
N ASP A 100 1.48 3.09 7.12
CA ASP A 100 0.38 4.03 7.22
C ASP A 100 -0.79 3.63 6.30
N ALA A 101 -0.50 3.07 5.11
CA ALA A 101 -1.52 2.52 4.23
C ALA A 101 -2.33 1.40 4.92
N LEU A 102 -1.66 0.48 5.62
CA LEU A 102 -2.33 -0.57 6.40
C LEU A 102 -3.19 0.01 7.53
N HIS A 103 -2.67 1.01 8.24
CA HIS A 103 -3.38 1.66 9.34
C HIS A 103 -4.65 2.35 8.84
N ALA A 104 -4.54 3.17 7.78
CA ALA A 104 -5.68 3.83 7.15
C ALA A 104 -6.68 2.82 6.57
N THR A 105 -6.20 1.72 5.96
CA THR A 105 -7.09 0.66 5.49
C THR A 105 -7.88 0.02 6.65
N ALA A 106 -7.27 -0.13 7.83
CA ALA A 106 -7.96 -0.69 9.00
C ALA A 106 -9.06 0.24 9.53
N LEU A 107 -8.82 1.56 9.54
CA LEU A 107 -9.72 2.55 10.12
C LEU A 107 -10.75 3.13 9.13
N ASP A 108 -10.31 3.48 7.94
CA ASP A 108 -11.05 4.35 7.02
C ASP A 108 -11.72 3.59 5.88
N PHE A 109 -11.25 2.37 5.56
CA PHE A 109 -11.93 1.55 4.57
C PHE A 109 -13.32 1.14 5.09
N PRO A 110 -14.40 1.25 4.29
CA PRO A 110 -15.78 0.99 4.72
C PRO A 110 -16.07 -0.51 4.85
N TRP A 111 -15.42 -1.17 5.80
CA TRP A 111 -15.59 -2.59 6.06
C TRP A 111 -17.01 -2.92 6.48
N ARG A 112 -17.65 -3.84 5.75
CA ARG A 112 -18.99 -4.32 6.14
C ARG A 112 -18.98 -4.94 7.54
N PRO A 113 -20.04 -4.72 8.35
CA PRO A 113 -20.21 -5.44 9.60
C PRO A 113 -20.36 -6.95 9.32
N ASN A 114 -19.82 -7.79 10.21
CA ASN A 114 -19.88 -9.26 10.13
C ASN A 114 -19.30 -9.90 8.86
N ALA A 115 -18.54 -9.17 8.05
CA ALA A 115 -17.80 -9.74 6.94
C ALA A 115 -16.45 -10.31 7.39
N THR A 116 -15.96 -11.33 6.67
CA THR A 116 -14.54 -11.64 6.70
C THR A 116 -13.77 -10.51 6.03
N ARG A 117 -12.75 -9.97 6.71
CA ARG A 117 -11.95 -8.84 6.25
C ARG A 117 -10.53 -9.34 5.98
N ILE A 118 -10.07 -9.15 4.75
CA ILE A 118 -8.78 -9.63 4.30
C ILE A 118 -8.05 -8.45 3.66
N ILE A 119 -6.81 -8.24 4.05
CA ILE A 119 -5.88 -7.38 3.33
C ILE A 119 -4.81 -8.27 2.70
N ILE A 120 -4.52 -7.99 1.44
CA ILE A 120 -3.36 -8.53 0.73
C ILE A 120 -2.39 -7.37 0.53
N LEU A 121 -1.28 -7.39 1.26
CA LEU A 121 -0.18 -6.45 1.06
C LEU A 121 0.80 -7.06 0.04
N ALA A 122 1.13 -6.30 -0.98
CA ALA A 122 2.19 -6.63 -1.93
C ALA A 122 3.19 -5.47 -2.00
N SER A 123 4.46 -5.75 -1.68
CA SER A 123 5.55 -4.76 -1.71
C SER A 123 6.88 -5.46 -1.97
N ASP A 124 7.77 -4.84 -2.75
CA ASP A 124 9.17 -5.23 -2.91
C ASP A 124 10.13 -4.46 -1.98
N ASP A 125 9.59 -3.59 -1.15
CA ASP A 125 10.31 -2.63 -0.31
C ASP A 125 9.96 -2.73 1.18
N THR A 126 10.85 -2.16 2.01
CA THR A 126 10.67 -2.01 3.48
C THR A 126 9.77 -0.81 3.81
N PHE A 127 9.57 -0.47 5.07
CA PHE A 127 8.75 0.69 5.51
C PHE A 127 9.43 1.44 6.67
N LEU A 128 9.02 2.68 6.90
CA LEU A 128 9.40 3.47 8.08
C LEU A 128 8.29 3.42 9.14
N GLU A 129 8.66 3.76 10.37
CA GLU A 129 7.72 4.05 11.46
C GLU A 129 8.09 5.36 12.16
N ARG A 130 7.13 5.96 12.85
CA ARG A 130 7.39 7.18 13.64
C ARG A 130 8.56 6.96 14.62
N PRO A 131 9.50 7.93 14.78
CA PRO A 131 9.45 9.32 14.32
C PRO A 131 10.11 9.60 12.96
N ASP A 132 10.42 8.58 12.15
CA ASP A 132 11.07 8.79 10.85
C ASP A 132 10.13 9.47 9.83
N ASN A 133 10.71 9.96 8.73
CA ASN A 133 10.01 10.71 7.70
C ASN A 133 10.52 10.28 6.32
N TYR A 134 9.60 10.00 5.39
CA TYR A 134 9.93 9.66 3.99
C TYR A 134 10.45 10.89 3.22
N GLY A 135 10.24 12.08 3.77
CA GLY A 135 10.62 13.37 3.22
C GLY A 135 12.08 13.74 3.33
N ASP A 136 12.76 13.35 4.39
CA ASP A 136 14.16 13.75 4.60
C ASP A 136 15.09 12.82 3.81
N ARG A 137 15.53 13.37 2.68
CA ARG A 137 16.07 12.63 1.54
C ARG A 137 17.59 12.58 1.57
N ASP A 138 18.22 13.49 2.30
CA ASP A 138 19.67 13.57 2.44
C ASP A 138 20.19 13.31 3.86
N ASN A 139 19.30 13.03 4.83
CA ASN A 139 19.63 12.76 6.23
C ASN A 139 20.23 13.97 6.98
N ASP A 140 19.89 15.20 6.61
CA ASP A 140 20.32 16.41 7.32
C ASP A 140 19.39 16.80 8.50
N GLY A 141 18.24 16.12 8.66
CA GLY A 141 17.25 16.34 9.71
C GLY A 141 16.16 17.35 9.34
N LEU A 142 16.17 17.86 8.10
CA LEU A 142 15.21 18.83 7.59
C LEU A 142 14.20 18.06 6.74
N THR A 143 12.94 18.07 7.14
CA THR A 143 11.87 17.28 6.48
C THR A 143 10.88 18.15 5.72
N ASP A 144 11.00 19.47 5.85
CA ASP A 144 10.08 20.47 5.31
C ASP A 144 10.67 21.25 4.12
N LYS A 145 11.85 20.84 3.64
CA LYS A 145 12.67 21.60 2.71
C LYS A 145 12.47 21.22 1.25
N THR A 146 12.22 22.21 0.41
CA THR A 146 11.95 21.97 -1.02
C THR A 146 13.22 21.97 -1.89
N ASP A 147 14.41 22.09 -1.31
CA ASP A 147 15.70 22.14 -2.00
C ASP A 147 16.42 20.79 -2.08
N TYR A 148 16.22 20.12 -3.24
CA TYR A 148 17.04 19.07 -3.87
C TYR A 148 17.24 17.69 -3.17
N PRO A 149 16.69 16.58 -3.72
CA PRO A 149 15.53 16.49 -4.59
C PRO A 149 14.27 16.63 -3.73
N ARG A 150 13.72 17.85 -3.57
CA ARG A 150 12.48 18.20 -2.82
C ARG A 150 12.11 17.23 -1.69
N GLU A 151 12.45 17.60 -0.47
CA GLU A 151 12.00 16.95 0.75
C GLU A 151 10.53 17.35 0.93
N GLY A 152 9.62 16.46 0.55
CA GLY A 152 8.19 16.65 0.86
C GLY A 152 7.95 16.20 2.30
N ASP A 153 7.14 16.91 3.08
CA ASP A 153 6.86 16.49 4.45
C ASP A 153 5.95 15.25 4.46
N TYR A 154 6.55 14.07 4.58
CA TYR A 154 5.87 12.78 4.61
C TYR A 154 6.27 12.02 5.88
N PRO A 155 5.84 12.46 7.06
CA PRO A 155 6.19 11.79 8.31
C PRO A 155 5.54 10.40 8.33
N ALA A 156 6.29 9.39 8.79
CA ALA A 156 5.67 8.12 9.14
C ALA A 156 4.76 8.35 10.35
N LEU A 157 3.47 8.06 10.20
CA LEU A 157 2.46 8.45 11.18
C LEU A 157 2.34 7.42 12.30
N TRP A 158 2.51 6.14 11.97
CA TRP A 158 2.20 5.03 12.85
C TRP A 158 3.42 4.16 13.15
N THR A 159 3.34 3.43 14.26
CA THR A 159 4.27 2.38 14.64
C THR A 159 3.69 1.00 14.36
N VAL A 160 4.56 -0.02 14.26
CA VAL A 160 4.09 -1.41 14.05
C VAL A 160 3.05 -1.84 15.10
N PRO A 161 3.25 -1.62 16.41
CA PRO A 161 2.25 -1.99 17.43
C PRO A 161 0.89 -1.30 17.26
N GLU A 162 0.87 0.00 16.90
CA GLU A 162 -0.37 0.74 16.68
C GLU A 162 -1.14 0.18 15.47
N THR A 163 -0.44 -0.09 14.37
CA THR A 163 -1.06 -0.66 13.16
C THR A 163 -1.54 -2.10 13.37
N VAL A 164 -0.79 -2.92 14.11
CA VAL A 164 -1.25 -4.27 14.51
C VAL A 164 -2.53 -4.19 15.33
N GLU A 165 -2.62 -3.26 16.29
CA GLU A 165 -3.83 -3.10 17.10
C GLU A 165 -5.01 -2.57 16.28
N ALA A 166 -4.78 -1.64 15.34
CA ALA A 166 -5.81 -1.18 14.41
C ALA A 166 -6.36 -2.34 13.56
N LEU A 167 -5.48 -3.17 12.98
CA LEU A 167 -5.86 -4.35 12.21
C LEU A 167 -6.65 -5.37 13.05
N LYS A 168 -6.23 -5.60 14.30
CA LYS A 168 -6.94 -6.48 15.25
C LYS A 168 -8.32 -5.94 15.60
N THR A 169 -8.43 -4.65 15.89
CA THR A 169 -9.70 -3.97 16.17
C THR A 169 -10.64 -4.05 14.98
N ALA A 170 -10.11 -3.84 13.78
CA ALA A 170 -10.83 -4.01 12.53
C ALA A 170 -11.07 -5.49 12.17
N LYS A 171 -10.58 -6.46 12.95
CA LYS A 171 -10.71 -7.91 12.70
C LYS A 171 -10.22 -8.33 11.31
N VAL A 172 -9.14 -7.70 10.85
CA VAL A 172 -8.53 -7.95 9.55
C VAL A 172 -7.58 -9.13 9.63
N ARG A 173 -7.59 -9.98 8.60
CA ARG A 173 -6.56 -10.98 8.33
C ARG A 173 -5.62 -10.43 7.27
N LEU A 174 -4.34 -10.28 7.60
CA LEU A 174 -3.33 -9.77 6.68
C LEU A 174 -2.54 -10.91 6.05
N PHE A 175 -2.40 -10.88 4.74
CA PHE A 175 -1.47 -11.71 3.98
C PHE A 175 -0.47 -10.78 3.30
N ALA A 176 0.82 -10.97 3.58
CA ALA A 176 1.89 -10.16 2.99
C ALA A 176 2.68 -11.00 1.98
N PHE A 177 2.78 -10.49 0.76
CA PHE A 177 3.59 -11.05 -0.31
C PHE A 177 4.72 -10.08 -0.59
N THR A 178 5.89 -10.38 -0.06
CA THR A 178 7.05 -9.51 -0.15
C THR A 178 8.10 -10.11 -1.08
N ALA A 179 8.69 -9.28 -1.94
CA ALA A 179 9.89 -9.66 -2.67
C ALA A 179 11.09 -9.04 -1.96
N ARG A 180 12.20 -9.79 -1.87
CA ARG A 180 13.50 -9.16 -1.64
C ARG A 180 13.97 -8.62 -2.98
N GLY A 181 13.69 -7.35 -3.25
CA GLY A 181 14.30 -6.67 -4.39
C GLY A 181 15.82 -6.59 -4.26
N ASP A 182 16.48 -6.12 -5.31
CA ASP A 182 17.93 -5.91 -5.41
C ASP A 182 18.39 -4.71 -4.54
N ALA A 183 17.63 -4.34 -3.50
CA ALA A 183 17.80 -3.15 -2.65
C ALA A 183 19.19 -3.03 -2.02
N ALA A 184 19.99 -4.11 -2.02
CA ALA A 184 21.40 -4.10 -1.65
C ALA A 184 22.29 -3.26 -2.61
N GLN A 185 21.89 -3.04 -3.87
CA GLN A 185 22.73 -2.35 -4.87
C GLN A 185 22.32 -0.90 -5.17
N GLN A 186 21.07 -0.50 -4.91
CA GLN A 186 20.52 0.77 -5.42
C GLN A 186 19.82 1.63 -4.36
N CYS A 187 19.59 1.09 -3.17
CA CYS A 187 18.87 1.77 -2.12
C CYS A 187 19.84 2.13 -1.00
N GLY A 188 19.70 3.32 -0.41
CA GLY A 188 20.26 3.64 0.90
C GLY A 188 20.69 5.09 1.10
N THR A 189 19.89 5.84 1.84
CA THR A 189 20.42 6.89 2.71
C THR A 189 21.08 6.21 3.92
N GLY A 190 22.05 6.87 4.56
CA GLY A 190 22.83 6.32 5.69
C GLY A 190 22.03 6.00 6.97
N ARG A 191 20.70 6.12 6.95
CA ARG A 191 19.76 5.95 8.09
C ARG A 191 19.57 4.52 8.60
N ARG A 192 20.47 3.60 8.25
CA ARG A 192 20.14 2.18 8.17
C ARG A 192 20.40 1.35 9.43
N LEU A 193 19.43 0.47 9.71
CA LEU A 193 19.70 -0.91 10.16
C LEU A 193 20.58 -1.61 9.11
N LEU A 194 21.67 -2.25 9.56
CA LEU A 194 22.55 -3.05 8.72
C LEU A 194 21.74 -4.00 7.81
N TRP A 195 22.23 -4.29 6.60
CA TRP A 195 21.53 -5.16 5.64
C TRP A 195 21.11 -6.49 6.27
N GLU A 196 21.97 -7.05 7.11
CA GLU A 196 21.73 -8.31 7.82
C GLU A 196 20.55 -8.22 8.82
N ALA A 197 20.18 -7.00 9.23
CA ALA A 197 19.05 -6.71 10.11
C ALA A 197 17.75 -6.39 9.35
N ARG A 198 17.79 -6.25 8.02
CA ARG A 198 16.58 -6.11 7.19
C ARG A 198 15.90 -7.48 7.08
N ALA A 199 14.89 -7.70 7.91
CA ALA A 199 14.09 -8.91 7.84
C ALA A 199 13.47 -9.06 6.44
N ALA A 200 13.35 -10.29 5.94
CA ALA A 200 12.41 -10.53 4.84
C ALA A 200 11.05 -10.02 5.32
N GLY A 201 10.45 -9.08 4.58
CA GLY A 201 9.21 -8.44 5.02
C GLY A 201 8.21 -9.49 5.51
N TRP A 202 7.65 -9.28 6.72
CA TRP A 202 6.61 -10.08 7.36
C TRP A 202 6.77 -11.62 7.26
N SER A 203 7.99 -12.15 7.14
CA SER A 203 8.19 -13.59 6.94
C SER A 203 8.09 -14.42 8.23
N ALA A 204 7.81 -13.79 9.38
CA ALA A 204 7.50 -14.47 10.62
C ALA A 204 6.09 -14.05 11.08
N PRO A 205 5.20 -15.01 11.41
CA PRO A 205 3.92 -14.66 12.03
C PRO A 205 4.19 -13.94 13.36
N TYR A 206 3.54 -12.78 13.55
CA TYR A 206 3.47 -12.15 14.87
C TYR A 206 2.58 -13.02 15.76
N PHE A 207 3.17 -13.62 16.80
CA PHE A 207 2.48 -14.38 17.84
C PHE A 207 2.03 -13.48 18.98
#